data_AF-A0A538S230-F1
#
_entry.id   AF-A0A538S230-F1
#
_cell.length_a   1.000
_cell.length_b   1.000
_cell.length_c   1.000
_cell.angle_alpha   90.00
_cell.angle_beta   90.00
_cell.angle_gamma   90.00
#
_symmetry.space_group_name_H-M   'P 1'
#
loop_
_entity.id
_entity.type
_entity.pdbx_description
1 polymer ?
#
loop_
_entity_poly.entity_id
_entity_poly.type
_entity_poly.pdbx_seq_one_letter_code
_entity_poly.pdbx_strand_id
1 'polypeptide(L)'
;MRACQKLLSERGTMENNVDRAVEELALRQHGMLGRGDEMGNALYAMPYGQLPPEALHVIQLIISTGPFPNPKDGSPYRNDFGDLPSRGRYLEFTVPTPGVKRRGKRRIVARSNGILFFTACHYDRVPGPNLEAQRAATAQVDEQWRNGFYVITGMPPGLRQNIAAGIARLKQLKAICSAGVTRPTV
;
A
#
# COMPACT_ATOMS: atom_id res chain seq x y z
N MET A 1 -1.38 -22.64 39.61
CA MET A 1 -1.72 -22.84 38.18
C MET A 1 -2.22 -21.58 37.45
N ARG A 2 -2.98 -20.67 38.08
CA ARG A 2 -3.51 -19.44 37.41
C ARG A 2 -2.47 -18.37 37.01
N ALA A 3 -1.35 -18.27 37.73
CA ALA A 3 -0.31 -17.28 37.43
C ALA A 3 0.54 -17.63 36.19
N CYS A 4 0.76 -18.92 35.92
CA CYS A 4 1.54 -19.36 34.76
C CYS A 4 0.75 -19.22 33.45
N GLN A 5 -0.57 -19.40 33.50
CA GLN A 5 -1.46 -19.21 32.34
C GLN A 5 -1.60 -17.73 31.95
N LYS A 6 -1.51 -16.81 32.94
CA LYS A 6 -1.51 -15.36 32.70
C LYS A 6 -0.21 -14.89 32.03
N LEU A 7 0.93 -15.43 32.45
CA LEU A 7 2.23 -15.14 31.81
C LEU A 7 2.34 -15.72 30.39
N LEU A 8 1.69 -16.84 30.11
CA LEU A 8 1.59 -17.41 28.75
C LEU A 8 0.61 -16.63 27.87
N SER A 9 -0.49 -16.08 28.42
CA SER A 9 -1.37 -15.17 27.67
C SER A 9 -0.71 -13.81 27.40
N GLU A 10 0.08 -13.29 28.34
CA GLU A 10 0.83 -12.03 28.18
C GLU A 10 2.01 -12.19 27.21
N ARG A 11 2.69 -13.35 27.19
CA ARG A 11 3.67 -13.70 26.14
C ARG A 11 3.02 -13.94 24.77
N GLY A 12 1.80 -14.49 24.71
CA GLY A 12 1.03 -14.65 23.47
C GLY A 12 0.56 -13.33 22.83
N THR A 13 0.55 -12.23 23.59
CA THR A 13 0.27 -10.88 23.06
C THR A 13 1.52 -10.11 22.60
N MET A 14 2.72 -10.62 22.89
CA MET A 14 3.99 -9.98 22.52
C MET A 14 4.49 -10.40 21.13
N GLU A 15 4.15 -11.60 20.65
CA GLU A 15 4.55 -12.06 19.31
C GLU A 15 3.74 -11.45 18.14
N ASN A 16 2.59 -10.85 18.42
CA ASN A 16 1.75 -10.18 17.40
C ASN A 16 2.04 -8.67 17.23
N ASN A 17 3.11 -8.16 17.85
CA ASN A 17 3.48 -6.73 17.81
C ASN A 17 4.68 -6.42 16.91
N VAL A 18 5.09 -7.34 16.04
CA VAL A 18 6.19 -7.08 15.07
C VAL A 18 5.83 -5.89 14.16
N ASP A 19 4.55 -5.75 13.78
CA ASP A 19 4.08 -4.64 12.98
C ASP A 19 3.98 -3.32 13.76
N ARG A 20 3.63 -3.35 15.06
CA ARG A 20 3.62 -2.14 15.88
C ARG A 20 5.04 -1.60 16.10
N ALA A 21 6.04 -2.45 16.25
CA ALA A 21 7.42 -2.03 16.41
C ALA A 21 8.01 -1.46 15.11
N VAL A 22 7.68 -2.05 13.95
CA VAL A 22 8.10 -1.55 12.64
C VAL A 22 7.35 -0.28 12.24
N GLU A 23 6.04 -0.20 12.51
CA GLU A 23 5.22 1.00 12.32
C GLU A 23 5.60 2.11 13.31
N GLU A 24 5.86 1.83 14.58
CA GLU A 24 6.34 2.83 15.56
C GLU A 24 7.77 3.29 15.27
N LEU A 25 8.67 2.42 14.78
CA LEU A 25 10.03 2.81 14.39
C LEU A 25 10.01 3.68 13.11
N ALA A 26 9.16 3.32 12.15
CA ALA A 26 8.85 4.11 10.96
C ALA A 26 8.24 5.49 11.26
N LEU A 27 7.35 5.55 12.24
CA LEU A 27 6.69 6.78 12.70
C LEU A 27 7.61 7.65 13.56
N ARG A 28 8.46 7.05 14.41
CA ARG A 28 9.29 7.77 15.39
C ARG A 28 10.57 8.36 14.80
N GLN A 29 11.21 7.71 13.83
CA GLN A 29 12.51 8.18 13.36
C GLN A 29 12.44 9.26 12.29
N HIS A 30 11.55 9.19 11.28
CA HIS A 30 11.73 10.11 10.13
C HIS A 30 10.52 10.59 9.33
N GLY A 31 9.35 9.94 9.30
CA GLY A 31 8.40 10.29 8.21
C GLY A 31 9.08 10.23 6.81
N MET A 32 10.07 9.35 6.66
CA MET A 32 10.82 9.07 5.43
C MET A 32 11.15 7.58 5.46
N LEU A 33 10.25 6.75 4.93
CA LEU A 33 10.51 5.32 4.74
C LEU A 33 10.91 5.04 3.28
N GLY A 34 11.94 5.68 2.76
CA GLY A 34 12.40 5.41 1.39
C GLY A 34 13.90 5.52 1.30
N ARG A 35 14.54 4.79 0.38
CA ARG A 35 15.91 5.11 -0.07
C ARG A 35 15.88 6.35 -0.99
N GLY A 36 15.13 7.37 -0.59
CA GLY A 36 14.65 8.44 -1.45
C GLY A 36 15.26 9.81 -1.17
N ASP A 37 16.21 9.90 -0.24
CA ASP A 37 16.80 11.18 0.18
C ASP A 37 17.57 11.86 -0.97
N GLU A 38 17.99 11.10 -1.99
CA GLU A 38 18.73 11.61 -3.15
C GLU A 38 18.01 11.45 -4.50
N MET A 39 16.90 10.67 -4.59
CA MET A 39 16.23 10.34 -5.87
C MET A 39 14.69 10.44 -5.84
N GLY A 40 14.16 11.47 -5.17
CA GLY A 40 12.87 12.07 -5.54
C GLY A 40 11.59 11.31 -5.20
N ASN A 41 11.64 10.23 -4.41
CA ASN A 41 10.44 9.50 -3.96
C ASN A 41 10.46 9.29 -2.45
N ALA A 42 10.09 10.35 -1.71
CA ALA A 42 9.89 10.26 -0.27
C ALA A 42 8.69 9.34 0.06
N LEU A 43 8.81 8.57 1.15
CA LEU A 43 7.70 7.79 1.70
C LEU A 43 7.20 8.43 2.99
N TYR A 44 5.98 8.97 2.92
CA TYR A 44 5.30 9.65 4.02
C TYR A 44 4.36 8.70 4.77
N ALA A 45 4.04 9.00 6.02
CA ALA A 45 2.98 8.29 6.74
C ALA A 45 1.62 8.95 6.48
N MET A 46 0.58 8.14 6.28
CA MET A 46 -0.80 8.60 6.09
C MET A 46 -1.79 7.74 6.87
N PRO A 47 -2.54 8.32 7.81
CA PRO A 47 -3.60 7.59 8.49
C PRO A 47 -4.67 7.12 7.51
N TYR A 48 -5.18 5.91 7.71
CA TYR A 48 -6.25 5.31 6.90
C TYR A 48 -7.48 6.23 6.76
N GLY A 49 -7.86 6.93 7.84
CA GLY A 49 -8.99 7.86 7.84
C GLY A 49 -8.78 9.15 7.03
N GLN A 50 -7.57 9.42 6.55
CA GLN A 50 -7.25 10.57 5.69
C GLN A 50 -7.15 10.20 4.20
N LEU A 51 -7.41 8.93 3.86
CA LEU A 51 -7.44 8.51 2.47
C LEU A 51 -8.62 9.15 1.72
N PRO A 52 -8.45 9.43 0.42
CA PRO A 52 -9.57 9.89 -0.39
C PRO A 52 -10.63 8.77 -0.48
N PRO A 53 -11.93 9.09 -0.57
CA PRO A 53 -12.99 8.10 -0.62
C PRO A 53 -12.81 7.04 -1.73
N GLU A 54 -12.24 7.44 -2.87
CA GLU A 54 -11.95 6.52 -3.98
C GLU A 54 -10.90 5.48 -3.60
N ALA A 55 -9.90 5.84 -2.79
CA ALA A 55 -8.91 4.89 -2.29
C ALA A 55 -9.53 3.91 -1.30
N LEU A 56 -10.41 4.38 -0.42
CA LEU A 56 -11.16 3.52 0.51
C LEU A 56 -12.01 2.48 -0.26
N HIS A 57 -12.67 2.92 -1.34
CA HIS A 57 -13.43 2.02 -2.21
C HIS A 57 -12.54 0.95 -2.85
N VAL A 58 -11.37 1.33 -3.37
CA VAL A 58 -10.41 0.37 -3.94
C VAL A 58 -9.92 -0.63 -2.89
N ILE A 59 -9.73 -0.22 -1.64
CA ILE A 59 -9.37 -1.15 -0.54
C ILE A 59 -10.46 -2.18 -0.32
N GLN A 60 -11.74 -1.80 -0.38
CA GLN A 60 -12.85 -2.75 -0.31
C GLN A 60 -12.86 -3.72 -1.49
N LEU A 61 -12.54 -3.26 -2.70
CA LEU A 61 -12.39 -4.14 -3.87
C LEU A 61 -11.23 -5.12 -3.72
N ILE A 62 -10.13 -4.71 -3.08
CA ILE A 62 -9.00 -5.61 -2.79
C ILE A 62 -9.46 -6.72 -1.83
N ILE A 63 -10.22 -6.36 -0.79
CA ILE A 63 -10.77 -7.32 0.17
C ILE A 63 -11.75 -8.29 -0.50
N SER A 64 -12.67 -7.78 -1.34
CA SER A 64 -13.66 -8.59 -2.06
C SER A 64 -13.08 -9.34 -3.26
N THR A 65 -11.82 -9.07 -3.64
CA THR A 65 -11.16 -9.58 -4.85
C THR A 65 -11.84 -9.18 -6.17
N GLY A 66 -12.33 -7.94 -6.22
CA GLY A 66 -12.96 -7.34 -7.40
C GLY A 66 -14.50 -7.34 -7.32
N PRO A 67 -15.18 -7.10 -8.46
CA PRO A 67 -14.63 -6.87 -9.80
C PRO A 67 -13.80 -5.57 -9.87
N PHE A 68 -12.66 -5.62 -10.57
CA PHE A 68 -11.80 -4.44 -10.71
C PHE A 68 -12.16 -3.63 -11.96
N PRO A 69 -12.28 -2.30 -11.88
CA PRO A 69 -12.63 -1.47 -13.03
C PRO A 69 -11.55 -1.46 -14.11
N ASN A 70 -10.28 -1.64 -13.75
CA ASN A 70 -9.20 -1.63 -14.72
C ASN A 70 -8.59 -3.03 -14.94
N PRO A 71 -8.33 -3.44 -16.19
CA PRO A 71 -7.67 -4.71 -16.47
C PRO A 71 -6.28 -4.84 -15.86
N LYS A 72 -5.57 -3.72 -15.63
CA LYS A 72 -4.26 -3.73 -14.98
C LYS A 72 -4.33 -3.88 -13.46
N ASP A 73 -5.51 -3.77 -12.84
CA ASP A 73 -5.62 -3.86 -11.40
C ASP A 73 -5.25 -5.27 -10.88
N GLY A 74 -4.50 -5.28 -9.79
CA GLY A 74 -3.88 -6.47 -9.24
C GLY A 74 -2.73 -7.03 -10.08
N SER A 75 -2.18 -6.26 -11.03
CA SER A 75 -0.96 -6.65 -11.75
C SER A 75 0.27 -6.44 -10.86
N PRO A 76 1.37 -7.17 -11.09
CA PRO A 76 2.59 -6.97 -10.33
C PRO A 76 3.15 -5.56 -10.51
N TYR A 77 3.43 -4.88 -9.40
CA TYR A 77 4.26 -3.67 -9.38
C TYR A 77 5.70 -4.08 -9.07
N ARG A 78 6.62 -3.73 -9.98
CA ARG A 78 7.98 -4.28 -9.97
C ARG A 78 8.92 -3.62 -8.95
N ASN A 79 8.62 -2.39 -8.53
CA ASN A 79 9.51 -1.59 -7.67
C ASN A 79 10.97 -1.58 -8.19
N ASP A 80 11.16 -1.51 -9.53
CA ASP A 80 12.49 -1.63 -10.16
C ASP A 80 13.47 -0.55 -9.66
N PHE A 81 12.92 0.61 -9.34
CA PHE A 81 13.68 1.76 -8.82
C PHE A 81 13.88 1.74 -7.30
N GLY A 82 13.28 0.79 -6.59
CA GLY A 82 13.48 0.62 -5.14
C GLY A 82 12.88 1.70 -4.26
N ASP A 83 11.86 2.41 -4.74
CA ASP A 83 11.16 3.48 -4.02
C ASP A 83 10.42 2.95 -2.78
N LEU A 84 9.95 1.70 -2.83
CA LEU A 84 9.34 1.01 -1.69
C LEU A 84 10.34 0.11 -0.95
N PRO A 85 10.18 -0.08 0.38
CA PRO A 85 11.06 -0.95 1.17
C PRO A 85 11.09 -2.39 0.64
N SER A 86 12.30 -2.97 0.49
CA SER A 86 12.51 -4.34 -0.03
C SER A 86 12.08 -4.57 -1.49
N ARG A 87 12.83 -5.43 -2.19
CA ARG A 87 12.43 -5.96 -3.50
C ARG A 87 11.37 -7.06 -3.29
N GLY A 88 10.15 -6.62 -2.97
CA GLY A 88 8.99 -7.49 -2.77
C GLY A 88 8.10 -7.60 -4.00
N ARG A 89 7.23 -8.63 -4.04
CA ARG A 89 6.18 -8.75 -5.05
C ARG A 89 4.97 -7.91 -4.63
N TYR A 90 4.91 -6.69 -5.15
CA TYR A 90 3.79 -5.78 -4.95
C TYR A 90 2.70 -6.02 -6.01
N LEU A 91 1.46 -5.62 -5.70
CA LEU A 91 0.38 -5.48 -6.67
C LEU A 91 -0.02 -4.02 -6.77
N GLU A 92 -0.36 -3.53 -7.96
CA GLU A 92 -0.91 -2.18 -8.16
C GLU A 92 -2.41 -2.19 -8.46
N PHE A 93 -3.10 -1.15 -7.98
CA PHE A 93 -4.52 -0.91 -8.16
C PHE A 93 -4.77 0.56 -8.51
N THR A 94 -5.64 0.79 -9.49
CA THR A 94 -6.02 2.11 -9.95
C THR A 94 -6.96 2.76 -8.94
N VAL A 95 -6.66 3.98 -8.52
CA VAL A 95 -7.59 4.81 -7.76
C VAL A 95 -8.19 5.85 -8.69
N PRO A 96 -9.52 5.85 -8.90
CA PRO A 96 -10.19 6.86 -9.71
C PRO A 96 -9.87 8.28 -9.21
N THR A 97 -9.73 9.21 -10.15
CA THR A 97 -9.63 10.64 -9.84
C THR A 97 -10.90 11.30 -10.36
N PRO A 98 -11.73 11.91 -9.51
CA PRO A 98 -12.96 12.58 -9.93
C PRO A 98 -12.71 13.55 -11.09
N GLY A 99 -13.60 13.55 -12.08
CA GLY A 99 -13.50 14.42 -13.26
C GLY A 99 -12.46 13.99 -14.32
N VAL A 100 -11.63 12.99 -14.05
CA VAL A 100 -10.63 12.51 -15.02
C VAL A 100 -11.18 11.32 -15.81
N LYS A 101 -11.29 11.46 -17.14
CA LYS A 101 -11.83 10.40 -18.03
C LYS A 101 -10.94 9.18 -18.18
N ARG A 102 -9.63 9.31 -17.91
CA ARG A 102 -8.65 8.22 -17.94
C ARG A 102 -8.42 7.67 -16.52
N ARG A 103 -7.57 6.66 -16.38
CA ARG A 103 -7.19 6.02 -15.09
C ARG A 103 -6.65 6.97 -14.00
N GLY A 104 -6.43 8.25 -14.32
CA GLY A 104 -5.75 9.18 -13.43
C GLY A 104 -4.33 8.73 -13.07
N LYS A 105 -3.74 9.45 -12.12
CA LYS A 105 -2.39 9.19 -11.61
C LYS A 105 -2.38 8.44 -10.27
N ARG A 106 -3.50 8.42 -9.55
CA ARG A 106 -3.60 7.84 -8.21
C ARG A 106 -3.54 6.31 -8.25
N ARG A 107 -2.75 5.69 -7.38
CA ARG A 107 -2.61 4.23 -7.26
C ARG A 107 -2.55 3.79 -5.80
N ILE A 108 -3.06 2.60 -5.51
CA ILE A 108 -2.71 1.82 -4.32
C ILE A 108 -1.74 0.73 -4.73
N VAL A 109 -0.64 0.62 -4.00
CA VAL A 109 0.33 -0.46 -4.13
C VAL A 109 0.26 -1.32 -2.87
N ALA A 110 0.04 -2.61 -3.03
CA ALA A 110 -0.23 -3.53 -1.93
C ALA A 110 0.84 -4.63 -1.82
N ARG A 111 1.23 -4.95 -0.59
CA ARG A 111 2.04 -6.13 -0.26
C ARG A 111 1.14 -7.29 0.15
N SER A 112 1.67 -8.50 0.04
CA SER A 112 0.98 -9.73 0.45
C SER A 112 0.60 -9.78 1.93
N ASN A 113 1.27 -9.04 2.81
CA ASN A 113 0.97 -8.98 4.24
C ASN A 113 -0.06 -7.90 4.60
N GLY A 114 -0.70 -7.27 3.61
CA GLY A 114 -1.73 -6.25 3.86
C GLY A 114 -1.19 -4.85 4.14
N ILE A 115 0.12 -4.62 4.04
CA ILE A 115 0.66 -3.25 4.00
C ILE A 115 0.28 -2.62 2.66
N LEU A 116 -0.30 -1.41 2.75
CA LEU A 116 -0.72 -0.63 1.60
C LEU A 116 0.07 0.67 1.52
N PHE A 117 0.34 1.08 0.29
CA PHE A 117 0.94 2.35 -0.06
C PHE A 117 0.00 3.08 -1.02
N PHE A 118 -0.14 4.38 -0.86
CA PHE A 118 -0.85 5.26 -1.78
C PHE A 118 0.15 6.15 -2.52
N THR A 119 -0.14 6.46 -3.78
CA THR A 119 0.58 7.50 -4.52
C THR A 119 -0.41 8.28 -5.37
N ALA A 120 -0.25 9.61 -5.42
CA ALA A 120 -1.08 10.48 -6.24
C ALA A 120 -0.43 10.87 -7.58
N CYS A 121 0.88 10.67 -7.71
CA CYS A 121 1.69 11.18 -8.82
C CYS A 121 2.05 10.12 -9.87
N HIS A 122 1.44 8.94 -9.87
CA HIS A 122 1.77 7.87 -10.83
C HIS A 122 3.25 7.45 -10.83
N TYR A 123 3.90 7.46 -9.67
CA TYR A 123 5.33 7.18 -9.54
C TYR A 123 6.24 8.21 -10.28
N ASP A 124 5.68 9.35 -10.73
CA ASP A 124 6.42 10.39 -11.43
C ASP A 124 7.53 10.92 -10.54
N ARG A 125 8.73 11.12 -11.08
CA ARG A 125 9.85 11.74 -10.36
C ARG A 125 9.90 13.22 -10.72
N VAL A 126 9.92 14.10 -9.71
CA VAL A 126 10.12 15.53 -9.96
C VAL A 126 11.62 15.79 -10.18
N PRO A 127 12.02 16.31 -11.36
CA PRO A 127 13.41 16.72 -11.56
C PRO A 127 13.69 17.99 -10.76
N GLY A 128 14.91 18.14 -10.24
CA GLY A 128 15.32 19.38 -9.57
C GLY A 128 16.75 19.30 -9.06
N PRO A 129 17.46 20.45 -9.02
CA PRO A 129 18.87 20.50 -8.63
C PRO A 129 19.11 20.24 -7.13
N ASN A 130 18.07 20.38 -6.30
CA ASN A 130 18.12 20.13 -4.86
C ASN A 130 16.72 19.77 -4.31
N LEU A 131 16.66 19.34 -3.05
CA LEU A 131 15.43 18.92 -2.38
C LEU A 131 14.37 20.03 -2.28
N GLU A 132 14.79 21.29 -2.10
CA GLU A 132 13.87 22.43 -2.02
C GLU A 132 13.16 22.67 -3.36
N ALA A 133 13.92 22.67 -4.46
CA ALA A 133 13.37 22.79 -5.82
C ALA A 133 12.45 21.61 -6.17
N GLN A 134 12.82 20.38 -5.78
CA GLN A 134 11.97 19.20 -5.95
C GLN A 134 10.66 19.33 -5.15
N ARG A 135 10.72 19.85 -3.91
CA ARG A 135 9.53 20.13 -3.08
C ARG A 135 8.65 21.22 -3.69
N ALA A 136 9.23 22.30 -4.21
CA ALA A 136 8.49 23.39 -4.85
C ALA A 136 7.77 22.91 -6.12
N ALA A 137 8.47 22.17 -6.98
CA ALA A 137 7.87 21.62 -8.20
C ALA A 137 6.82 20.54 -7.90
N THR A 138 6.99 19.78 -6.81
CA THR A 138 5.96 18.85 -6.31
C THR A 138 4.67 19.57 -5.93
N ALA A 139 4.76 20.70 -5.23
CA ALA A 139 3.60 21.48 -4.78
C ALA A 139 2.74 22.02 -5.94
N GLN A 140 3.29 22.11 -7.15
CA GLN A 140 2.56 22.55 -8.35
C GLN A 140 1.77 21.42 -9.04
N VAL A 141 2.03 20.14 -8.71
CA VAL A 141 1.38 18.99 -9.37
C VAL A 141 0.00 18.68 -8.77
N ASP A 142 -0.15 18.84 -7.46
CA ASP A 142 -1.42 18.69 -6.73
C ASP A 142 -1.28 19.37 -5.35
N GLU A 143 -2.16 20.32 -5.02
CA GLU A 143 -2.12 21.05 -3.73
C GLU A 143 -2.36 20.13 -2.52
N GLN A 144 -3.10 19.04 -2.72
CA GLN A 144 -3.49 18.12 -1.66
C GLN A 144 -2.47 16.99 -1.46
N TRP A 145 -1.72 16.63 -2.51
CA TRP A 145 -0.87 15.43 -2.51
C TRP A 145 0.56 15.72 -2.98
N ARG A 146 1.52 15.56 -2.07
CA ARG A 146 2.94 15.53 -2.43
C ARG A 146 3.25 14.33 -3.32
N ASN A 147 4.21 14.53 -4.21
CA ASN A 147 4.87 13.51 -5.00
C ASN A 147 5.60 12.53 -4.06
N GLY A 148 5.45 11.25 -4.36
CA GLY A 148 6.04 10.15 -3.64
C GLY A 148 5.01 9.08 -3.29
N PHE A 149 5.35 8.30 -2.28
CA PHE A 149 4.47 7.29 -1.72
C PHE A 149 4.03 7.69 -0.31
N TYR A 150 2.90 7.14 0.09
CA TYR A 150 2.34 7.26 1.43
C TYR A 150 2.09 5.86 1.98
N VAL A 151 2.74 5.47 3.07
CA VAL A 151 2.41 4.24 3.77
C VAL A 151 1.14 4.47 4.58
N ILE A 152 0.16 3.58 4.40
CA ILE A 152 -1.12 3.69 5.09
C ILE A 152 -0.98 3.10 6.50
N THR A 153 -1.16 3.97 7.49
CA THR A 153 -1.03 3.68 8.92
C THR A 153 -2.39 3.73 9.61
N GLY A 154 -2.48 3.24 10.85
CA GLY A 154 -3.70 3.30 11.65
C GLY A 154 -4.83 2.38 11.16
N MET A 155 -4.54 1.38 10.32
CA MET A 155 -5.51 0.36 9.95
C MET A 155 -5.70 -0.64 11.11
N PRO A 156 -6.95 -1.00 11.48
CA PRO A 156 -7.20 -2.05 12.45
C PRO A 156 -6.57 -3.38 12.01
N PRO A 157 -6.06 -4.23 12.94
CA PRO A 157 -5.45 -5.51 12.58
C PRO A 157 -6.35 -6.42 11.74
N GLY A 158 -7.65 -6.49 12.08
CA GLY A 158 -8.62 -7.28 11.31
C GLY A 158 -8.78 -6.78 9.87
N LEU A 159 -8.67 -5.46 9.65
CA LEU A 159 -8.71 -4.89 8.30
C LEU A 159 -7.46 -5.32 7.49
N ARG A 160 -6.27 -5.26 8.09
CA ARG A 160 -5.02 -5.71 7.45
C ARG A 160 -5.09 -7.19 7.06
N GLN A 161 -5.62 -8.02 7.95
CA GLN A 161 -5.82 -9.45 7.69
C GLN A 161 -6.78 -9.69 6.52
N ASN A 162 -7.91 -8.97 6.46
CA ASN A 162 -8.86 -9.06 5.36
C ASN A 162 -8.22 -8.64 4.02
N ILE A 163 -7.40 -7.59 4.02
CA ILE A 163 -6.66 -7.15 2.83
C ILE A 163 -5.67 -8.24 2.39
N ALA A 164 -4.88 -8.80 3.32
CA ALA A 164 -3.93 -9.85 3.02
C ALA A 164 -4.62 -11.11 2.44
N ALA A 165 -5.76 -11.50 3.02
CA ALA A 165 -6.58 -12.61 2.54
C ALA A 165 -7.12 -12.34 1.12
N GLY A 166 -7.63 -11.14 0.86
CA GLY A 166 -8.06 -10.72 -0.47
C GLY A 166 -6.93 -10.81 -1.50
N ILE A 167 -5.74 -10.30 -1.17
CA ILE A 167 -4.56 -10.38 -2.04
C ILE A 167 -4.16 -11.84 -2.31
N ALA A 168 -4.20 -12.71 -1.31
CA ALA A 168 -3.89 -14.13 -1.46
C ALA A 168 -4.89 -14.81 -2.43
N ARG A 169 -6.19 -14.56 -2.24
CA ARG A 169 -7.25 -15.08 -3.11
C ARG A 169 -7.12 -14.55 -4.54
N LEU A 170 -6.81 -13.27 -4.73
CA LEU A 170 -6.58 -12.68 -6.05
C LEU A 170 -5.41 -13.36 -6.78
N LYS A 171 -4.31 -13.66 -6.07
CA LYS A 171 -3.18 -14.40 -6.64
C LYS A 171 -3.57 -15.81 -7.05
N GLN A 172 -4.36 -16.51 -6.24
CA GLN A 172 -4.88 -17.85 -6.57
C GLN A 172 -5.77 -17.80 -7.82
N LEU A 173 -6.72 -16.86 -7.89
CA LEU A 173 -7.60 -16.70 -9.06
C LEU A 173 -6.81 -16.44 -10.33
N LYS A 174 -5.82 -15.54 -10.29
CA LYS A 174 -4.95 -15.28 -11.45
C LYS A 174 -4.13 -16.49 -11.83
N ALA A 175 -3.61 -17.26 -10.87
CA ALA A 175 -2.88 -18.49 -11.15
C ALA A 175 -3.76 -19.55 -11.83
N ILE A 176 -5.01 -19.72 -11.38
CA ILE A 176 -5.98 -20.64 -11.99
C ILE A 176 -6.29 -20.23 -13.44
N CYS A 177 -6.60 -18.95 -13.67
CA CYS A 177 -6.86 -18.44 -15.01
C CYS A 177 -5.64 -18.58 -15.94
N SER A 178 -4.43 -18.34 -15.43
CA SER A 178 -3.19 -18.52 -16.21
C SER A 178 -2.87 -19.99 -16.48
N ALA A 179 -3.30 -20.91 -15.63
CA ALA A 179 -3.12 -22.36 -15.81
C ALA A 179 -4.17 -23.00 -16.74
N GLY A 180 -5.14 -22.23 -17.25
CA GLY A 180 -6.20 -22.75 -18.14
C GLY A 180 -7.18 -23.71 -17.45
N VAL A 181 -7.15 -23.80 -16.12
CA VAL A 181 -8.04 -24.67 -15.36
C VAL A 181 -9.39 -23.96 -15.19
N THR A 182 -10.40 -24.42 -15.92
CA THR A 182 -11.78 -23.98 -15.68
C THR A 182 -12.20 -24.38 -14.27
N ARG A 183 -12.81 -23.43 -13.55
CA ARG A 183 -13.31 -23.61 -12.19
C ARG A 183 -14.20 -24.87 -12.15
N PRO A 184 -14.01 -25.82 -11.21
CA PRO A 184 -14.97 -26.89 -11.06
C PRO A 184 -16.30 -26.24 -10.67
N THR A 185 -17.31 -26.44 -11.50
CA THR A 185 -18.70 -26.12 -11.21
C THR A 185 -19.10 -26.94 -9.98
N VAL A 186 -19.43 -26.26 -8.88
CA VAL A 186 -20.16 -26.86 -7.75
C VAL A 186 -21.63 -26.92 -8.13
#